data_AF-E0VKT4-F1
#
_entry.id   AF-E0VKT4-F1
#
_cell.length_a   1.000
_cell.length_b   1.000
_cell.length_c   1.000
_cell.angle_alpha   90.00
_cell.angle_beta   90.00
_cell.angle_gamma   90.00
#
_symmetry.space_group_name_H-M   'P 1'
#
loop_
_entity.id
_entity.type
_entity.pdbx_description
1 polymer ?
#
loop_
_entity_poly.entity_id
_entity_poly.type
_entity_poly.pdbx_seq_one_letter_code
_entity_poly.pdbx_strand_id
1 'polypeptide(L)' 'MSASPVARQTTNCQNIPSRRVVVNDASQLPHDYSTTPGGTLFSTTPGGSLNSKF' A
#
# COMPACT_ATOMS: atom_id res chain seq x y z
N MET A 1 20.86 -14.38 14.62
CA MET A 1 19.84 -13.38 14.96
C MET A 1 18.49 -13.92 14.53
N SER A 2 17.70 -14.50 15.44
CA SER A 2 16.37 -15.03 15.14
C SER A 2 15.35 -13.92 15.38
N ALA A 3 14.77 -13.36 14.32
CA ALA A 3 13.67 -12.42 14.48
C ALA A 3 12.51 -13.12 15.19
N SER A 4 12.02 -12.53 16.29
CA SER A 4 10.93 -13.08 17.09
C SER A 4 9.68 -13.31 16.23
N PRO A 5 8.92 -14.40 16.42
CA PRO A 5 7.70 -14.69 15.66
C PRO A 5 6.63 -13.58 15.75
N VAL A 6 6.67 -12.75 16.80
CA VAL A 6 5.87 -11.53 16.95
C VAL A 6 6.11 -10.51 15.82
N ALA A 7 7.33 -10.39 15.30
CA ALA A 7 7.62 -9.48 14.19
C ALA A 7 6.97 -9.93 12.87
N ARG A 8 6.65 -11.23 12.74
CA ARG A 8 5.85 -11.75 11.62
C ARG A 8 4.35 -11.51 11.82
N GLN A 9 3.89 -11.28 13.06
CA GLN A 9 2.47 -11.13 13.38
C GLN A 9 1.93 -9.73 13.08
N THR A 10 2.79 -8.72 12.89
CA THR A 10 2.37 -7.36 12.54
C THR A 10 1.87 -7.23 11.08
N THR A 11 1.97 -8.26 10.24
CA THR A 11 1.42 -8.24 8.87
C THR A 11 -0.05 -8.64 8.79
N ASN A 12 -0.76 -8.71 9.92
CA ASN A 12 -2.21 -8.88 9.96
C ASN A 12 -2.92 -7.53 9.75
N CYS A 13 -2.74 -6.92 8.56
CA CYS A 13 -3.64 -5.88 8.06
C CYS A 13 -5.01 -6.51 7.74
N GLN A 14 -5.71 -7.06 8.74
CA GLN A 14 -6.75 -8.08 8.51
C GLN A 14 -8.01 -7.61 7.81
N ASN A 15 -8.21 -6.31 7.59
CA ASN A 15 -9.44 -5.83 6.95
C ASN A 15 -9.25 -4.61 6.04
N ILE A 16 -8.03 -4.22 5.67
CA ILE A 16 -7.82 -3.11 4.72
C ILE A 16 -7.77 -3.69 3.31
N PRO A 17 -8.77 -3.43 2.45
CA PRO A 17 -8.72 -3.82 1.04
C PRO A 17 -7.48 -3.23 0.36
N SER A 18 -6.77 -4.04 -0.41
CA SER A 18 -5.56 -3.62 -1.12
C SER A 18 -5.61 -4.03 -2.59
N ARG A 19 -5.01 -3.19 -3.45
CA ARG A 19 -4.79 -3.49 -4.88
C ARG A 19 -3.43 -2.99 -5.28
N ARG A 20 -2.80 -3.78 -6.15
CA ARG A 20 -1.62 -3.36 -6.90
C ARG A 20 -2.04 -2.76 -8.22
N VAL A 21 -1.43 -1.64 -8.55
CA VAL A 21 -1.60 -0.92 -9.82
C VAL A 21 -0.23 -0.80 -10.45
N VAL A 22 -0.13 -1.13 -11.73
CA VAL A 22 1.09 -0.89 -12.52
C VAL A 22 1.01 0.55 -13.03
N VAL A 23 2.03 1.34 -12.69
CA VAL A 23 2.16 2.73 -13.14
C VAL A 23 3.15 2.74 -14.29
N ASN A 24 2.68 3.11 -15.48
CA ASN A 24 3.52 3.20 -16.69
C ASN A 24 3.95 4.64 -16.99
N ASP A 25 3.22 5.62 -16.48
CA ASP A 25 3.47 7.05 -16.70
C ASP A 25 3.25 7.84 -15.41
N ALA A 26 3.98 8.94 -15.24
CA ALA A 26 3.89 9.78 -14.04
C ALA A 26 2.49 10.38 -13.83
N SER A 27 1.71 10.59 -14.90
CA SER A 27 0.32 11.04 -14.82
C SER A 27 -0.63 10.05 -14.14
N GLN A 28 -0.24 8.78 -14.02
CA GLN A 28 -1.02 7.74 -13.34
C GLN A 28 -0.74 7.68 -11.83
N LEU A 29 0.22 8.46 -11.34
CA LEU A 29 0.48 8.55 -9.91
C LEU A 29 -0.68 9.28 -9.21
N PRO A 30 -1.12 8.79 -8.04
CA PRO A 30 -2.05 9.55 -7.20
C PRO A 30 -1.47 10.93 -6.85
N HIS A 31 -2.32 11.92 -6.62
CA HIS A 31 -1.87 13.22 -6.09
C HIS A 31 -1.26 13.07 -4.70
N ASP A 32 -1.88 12.24 -3.87
CA ASP A 32 -1.47 11.97 -2.50
C ASP A 32 -0.99 10.53 -2.38
N TYR A 33 0.33 10.34 -2.42
CA TYR A 33 0.99 9.07 -2.18
C TYR A 33 2.10 9.23 -1.15
N SER A 34 2.58 8.12 -0.62
CA SER A 34 3.73 8.06 0.28
C SER A 34 4.68 6.95 -0.18
N THR A 35 5.92 7.03 0.30
CA THR A 35 6.98 6.10 -0.10
C THR A 35 7.65 5.53 1.14
N THR A 36 7.92 4.23 1.14
CA THR A 36 8.80 3.63 2.16
C THR A 36 10.27 3.89 1.82
N PRO A 37 11.23 3.85 2.77
CA PRO A 37 12.66 4.00 2.45
C PRO A 37 13.20 3.03 1.38
N GLY A 38 12.54 1.88 1.18
CA GLY A 38 12.87 0.91 0.12
C GLY A 38 12.29 1.25 -1.25
N GLY A 39 11.60 2.38 -1.41
CA GLY A 39 11.05 2.86 -2.69
C GLY A 39 9.65 2.36 -3.04
N THR A 40 8.92 1.72 -2.11
CA THR A 40 7.55 1.25 -2.39
C THR A 40 6.54 2.38 -2.25
N LEU A 41 5.75 2.63 -3.30
CA LEU A 41 4.67 3.61 -3.31
C LEU A 41 3.36 3.02 -2.72
N PHE A 42 2.65 3.80 -1.92
CA PHE A 42 1.33 3.46 -1.40
C PHE A 42 0.45 4.71 -1.22
N SER A 43 -0.86 4.51 -1.23
CA SER A 43 -1.86 5.55 -0.95
C SER A 43 -3.08 4.89 -0.30
N THR A 44 -3.83 5.67 0.48
CA THR A 44 -5.06 5.22 1.14
C THR A 44 -6.21 6.11 0.72
N THR A 45 -7.21 5.54 0.04
CA THR A 45 -8.43 6.27 -0.28
C THR A 45 -9.36 6.30 0.95
N PRO A 46 -10.05 7.44 1.25
CA PRO A 46 -10.93 7.57 2.40
C PRO A 46 -12.05 6.51 2.53
N GLY A 47 -12.44 5.84 1.44
CA GLY A 47 -13.48 4.80 1.40
C GLY A 47 -13.02 3.37 1.65
N GLY A 48 -11.73 3.12 1.89
CA GLY A 48 -11.18 1.79 2.20
C GLY A 48 -11.19 0.77 1.05
N SER A 49 -12.00 0.89 0.00
CA SER A 49 -12.07 -0.09 -1.10
C SER A 49 -12.14 0.56 -2.48
N LEU A 50 -11.52 -0.12 -3.43
CA LEU A 50 -11.04 0.33 -4.74
C LEU A 50 -12.14 0.54 -5.78
N ASN A 51 -13.07 1.44 -5.51
CA ASN A 51 -14.14 1.77 -6.46
C ASN A 51 -14.18 3.26 -6.83
N SER A 52 -13.03 3.93 -6.80
CA SER A 52 -12.83 5.20 -7.51
C SER A 52 -11.88 4.95 -8.67
N LYS A 53 -12.44 5.06 -9.88
CA LYS A 53 -11.80 5.07 -11.19
C LYS A 53 -10.29 5.40 -11.14
N PHE A 54 -9.48 4.43 -11.57
CA PHE A 54 -8.27 4.72 -12.32
C PHE A 54 -8.65 4.83 -13.79
#